data_AF-A0A7M7KVJ9-F1
#
_entry.id   AF-A0A7M7KVJ9-F1
#
_cell.length_a   1.000
_cell.length_b   1.000
_cell.length_c   1.000
_cell.angle_alpha   90.00
_cell.angle_beta   90.00
_cell.angle_gamma   90.00
#
_symmetry.space_group_name_H-M   'P 1'
#
loop_
_entity.id
_entity.type
_entity.pdbx_description
1 polymer ?
#
loop_
_entity_poly.entity_id
_entity_poly.type
_entity_poly.pdbx_seq_one_letter_code
_entity_poly.pdbx_strand_id
1 'polypeptide(L)'
;MFNENIAALDLASSGVKWISASSYSKILDEEIARRQVSTPRLNYEIPKISLLDIMGVNLDSLHSRLDLPRIENQDNDGYLFPATKKQQQQALAFDVADWRAQVLLGCSRIRRETEALEKARALVSARYGKKSATIAEPGPQDVPLTDEMLARAITALNAPRNETLSELLRLEITRNDLETLTGLNWLNDNVINFYLTMIVERSKENSSLPKTYAFSTFFVTTLEQKGYAGVRRWTKKVDLFSHDIVLVPVHLGMHWCMAVIDIRHTTIKYYDSMGKRNDRCLRDLLDYLVSEMKDKKKEPLDISEWKLVNVEGLPQQNNGSDCGMFACKYAEYASRDARLNFTQGDMPYFRKRMIVELLDRKLMQAH
;
A
#
# COMPACT_ATOMS: atom_id res chain seq x y z
N MET A 1 -23.55 -34.31 -53.92
CA MET A 1 -24.88 -34.83 -53.51
C MET A 1 -24.87 -34.94 -52.00
N PHE A 2 -25.09 -33.84 -51.29
CA PHE A 2 -26.32 -33.47 -50.53
C PHE A 2 -25.83 -33.33 -49.07
N ASN A 3 -26.00 -32.26 -48.30
CA ASN A 3 -26.55 -30.93 -48.51
C ASN A 3 -25.98 -30.07 -47.36
N GLU A 4 -25.39 -28.92 -47.68
CA GLU A 4 -25.40 -27.76 -46.79
C GLU A 4 -26.86 -27.30 -46.61
N ASN A 5 -27.15 -26.57 -45.52
CA ASN A 5 -28.44 -26.01 -45.08
C ASN A 5 -29.20 -26.81 -44.03
N ILE A 6 -28.85 -26.59 -42.75
CA ILE A 6 -29.72 -26.02 -41.68
C ILE A 6 -28.74 -25.57 -40.59
N ALA A 7 -28.11 -24.39 -40.67
CA ALA A 7 -28.50 -23.26 -39.84
C ALA A 7 -27.74 -21.97 -40.27
N ALA A 8 -27.63 -21.75 -41.58
CA ALA A 8 -27.16 -20.48 -42.16
C ALA A 8 -28.30 -19.46 -42.36
N LEU A 9 -29.46 -19.70 -41.77
CA LEU A 9 -30.65 -18.84 -41.87
C LEU A 9 -31.13 -18.48 -40.46
N ASP A 10 -30.33 -17.72 -39.74
CA ASP A 10 -30.70 -16.41 -39.19
C ASP A 10 -29.49 -15.82 -38.46
N LEU A 11 -29.37 -14.50 -38.37
CA LEU A 11 -28.26 -13.70 -37.78
C LEU A 11 -27.19 -13.14 -38.74
N ALA A 12 -27.58 -12.84 -39.98
CA ALA A 12 -26.91 -11.84 -40.82
C ALA A 12 -27.25 -10.37 -40.44
N SER A 13 -27.70 -10.09 -39.20
CA SER A 13 -28.26 -8.78 -38.81
C SER A 13 -27.50 -8.03 -37.70
N SER A 14 -26.34 -8.52 -37.25
CA SER A 14 -25.43 -7.73 -36.40
C SER A 14 -24.16 -7.46 -37.17
N GLY A 15 -23.87 -6.19 -37.48
CA GLY A 15 -22.69 -5.75 -38.25
C GLY A 15 -21.33 -6.00 -37.58
N VAL A 16 -21.17 -7.12 -36.87
CA VAL A 16 -19.94 -7.58 -36.26
C VAL A 16 -19.21 -8.45 -37.29
N LYS A 17 -18.13 -7.93 -37.87
CA LYS A 17 -17.16 -8.77 -38.57
C LYS A 17 -16.44 -9.64 -37.53
N TRP A 18 -16.73 -10.94 -37.55
CA TRP A 18 -16.05 -11.90 -36.69
C TRP A 18 -14.63 -12.15 -37.21
N ILE A 19 -13.66 -11.95 -36.33
CA ILE A 19 -12.26 -12.27 -36.55
C ILE A 19 -12.07 -13.75 -36.15
N SER A 20 -11.50 -14.58 -37.03
CA SER A 20 -11.28 -16.00 -36.75
C SER A 20 -10.34 -16.20 -35.56
N ALA A 21 -10.45 -17.34 -34.85
CA ALA A 21 -9.61 -17.66 -33.71
C ALA A 21 -8.09 -17.59 -34.01
N SER A 22 -7.70 -17.86 -35.27
CA SER A 22 -6.32 -17.70 -35.76
C SER A 22 -5.80 -16.26 -35.74
N SER A 23 -6.68 -15.27 -35.84
CA SER A 23 -6.34 -13.85 -35.82
C SER A 23 -6.25 -13.29 -34.39
N TYR A 24 -6.90 -13.92 -33.40
CA TYR A 24 -6.71 -13.57 -31.98
C TYR A 24 -5.32 -13.96 -31.45
N SER A 25 -4.81 -15.12 -31.86
CA SER A 25 -3.43 -15.53 -31.55
C SER A 25 -2.44 -14.51 -32.11
N LYS A 26 -2.61 -14.09 -33.38
CA LYS A 26 -1.74 -13.09 -34.01
C LYS A 26 -1.74 -11.73 -33.31
N ILE A 27 -2.90 -11.25 -32.86
CA ILE A 27 -3.00 -9.97 -32.14
C ILE A 27 -2.31 -10.07 -30.76
N LEU A 28 -2.45 -11.22 -30.09
CA LEU A 28 -1.80 -11.46 -28.80
C LEU A 28 -0.27 -11.59 -28.97
N ASP A 29 0.19 -12.29 -30.02
CA ASP A 29 1.60 -12.45 -30.34
C ASP A 29 2.24 -11.12 -30.78
N GLU A 30 1.54 -10.27 -31.53
CA GLU A 30 1.98 -8.91 -31.90
C GLU A 30 2.05 -7.97 -30.68
N GLU A 31 1.12 -8.10 -29.74
CA GLU A 31 1.10 -7.28 -28.52
C GLU A 31 2.15 -7.75 -27.48
N ILE A 32 2.46 -9.05 -27.46
CA ILE A 32 3.59 -9.62 -26.71
C ILE A 32 4.92 -9.15 -27.34
N ALA A 33 5.02 -9.15 -28.67
CA ALA A 33 6.20 -8.67 -29.39
C ALA A 33 6.44 -7.16 -29.20
N ARG A 34 5.38 -6.34 -29.18
CA ARG A 34 5.48 -4.89 -28.86
C ARG A 34 5.98 -4.60 -27.46
N ARG A 35 5.74 -5.51 -26.50
CA ARG A 35 6.11 -5.33 -25.08
C ARG A 35 7.48 -5.90 -24.74
N GLN A 36 8.17 -6.56 -25.67
CA GLN A 36 9.54 -7.06 -25.50
C GLN A 36 10.62 -6.08 -26.04
N VAL A 37 10.49 -4.79 -25.75
CA VAL A 37 11.60 -3.84 -25.91
C VAL A 37 12.31 -3.64 -24.56
N SER A 38 13.41 -4.37 -24.43
CA SER A 38 14.55 -4.21 -23.52
C SER A 38 14.27 -3.83 -22.05
N THR A 39 14.11 -4.83 -21.19
CA THR A 39 14.63 -4.78 -19.81
C THR A 39 15.16 -6.16 -19.38
N PRO A 40 16.21 -6.24 -18.55
CA PRO A 40 16.90 -7.49 -18.24
C PRO A 40 16.07 -8.37 -17.30
N ARG A 41 16.15 -9.69 -17.52
CA ARG A 41 15.40 -10.75 -16.83
C ARG A 41 15.37 -10.58 -15.31
N LEU A 42 14.20 -10.25 -14.76
CA LEU A 42 13.80 -10.64 -13.41
C LEU A 42 12.81 -11.80 -13.52
N ASN A 43 13.21 -12.97 -13.03
CA ASN A 43 12.33 -14.13 -12.83
C ASN A 43 11.27 -13.77 -11.77
N TYR A 44 10.19 -13.14 -12.18
CA TYR A 44 8.94 -13.18 -11.43
C TYR A 44 8.08 -14.30 -12.00
N GLU A 45 7.92 -15.38 -11.25
CA GLU A 45 6.80 -16.28 -11.47
C GLU A 45 5.53 -15.49 -11.12
N ILE A 46 4.87 -14.97 -12.17
CA ILE A 46 3.51 -14.47 -12.06
C ILE A 46 2.66 -15.67 -11.61
N PRO A 47 1.89 -15.58 -10.51
CA PRO A 47 0.99 -16.65 -10.13
C PRO A 47 0.06 -16.90 -11.32
N LYS A 48 0.01 -18.14 -11.82
CA LYS A 48 -0.96 -18.55 -12.83
C LYS A 48 -2.35 -18.51 -12.17
N ILE A 49 -2.95 -17.32 -12.12
CA ILE A 49 -4.36 -17.16 -11.78
C ILE A 49 -5.13 -17.73 -12.96
N SER A 50 -5.79 -18.87 -12.77
CA SER A 50 -6.59 -19.45 -13.83
C SER A 50 -7.84 -18.60 -14.04
N LEU A 51 -8.41 -18.63 -15.24
CA LEU A 51 -9.67 -17.96 -15.53
C LEU A 51 -10.80 -18.40 -14.57
N LEU A 52 -10.71 -19.61 -13.99
CA LEU A 52 -11.66 -20.14 -13.01
C LEU A 52 -11.58 -19.41 -11.65
N ASP A 53 -10.40 -18.98 -11.24
CA ASP A 53 -10.18 -18.26 -9.98
C ASP A 53 -10.77 -16.84 -10.04
N ILE A 54 -10.71 -16.20 -11.21
CA ILE A 54 -11.33 -14.89 -11.47
C ILE A 54 -12.86 -15.00 -11.48
N MET A 55 -13.39 -16.16 -11.87
CA MET A 55 -14.82 -16.43 -11.92
C MET A 55 -15.43 -16.82 -10.55
N GLY A 56 -14.62 -16.98 -9.50
CA GLY A 56 -15.09 -17.35 -8.16
C GLY A 56 -15.69 -18.77 -8.10
N VAL A 57 -15.34 -19.64 -9.04
CA VAL A 57 -15.85 -21.02 -9.09
C VAL A 57 -14.93 -21.90 -8.27
N ASN A 58 -15.32 -22.19 -7.02
CA ASN A 58 -14.63 -23.16 -6.19
C ASN A 58 -14.92 -24.59 -6.70
N LEU A 59 -13.89 -25.26 -7.25
CA LEU A 59 -13.99 -26.63 -7.76
C LEU A 59 -14.28 -27.67 -6.65
N ASP A 60 -13.90 -27.42 -5.39
CA ASP A 60 -14.18 -28.33 -4.26
C ASP A 60 -15.67 -28.34 -3.88
N SER A 61 -16.40 -27.25 -4.20
CA SER A 61 -17.86 -27.16 -4.10
C SER A 61 -18.57 -28.00 -5.18
N LEU A 62 -17.91 -28.25 -6.32
CA LEU A 62 -18.45 -29.10 -7.40
C LEU A 62 -18.29 -30.59 -7.10
N HIS A 63 -17.23 -31.01 -6.40
CA HIS A 63 -17.05 -32.43 -6.03
C HIS A 63 -17.95 -32.87 -4.87
N SER A 64 -18.25 -31.99 -3.92
CA SER A 64 -19.11 -32.32 -2.76
C SER A 64 -20.62 -32.34 -3.05
N ARG A 65 -21.05 -31.97 -4.27
CA ARG A 65 -22.44 -32.04 -4.74
C ARG A 65 -22.66 -33.05 -5.88
N LEU A 66 -21.66 -33.85 -6.21
CA LEU A 66 -21.80 -34.99 -7.12
C LEU A 66 -22.06 -36.28 -6.33
N ASP A 67 -23.15 -36.32 -5.57
CA ASP A 67 -23.97 -37.54 -5.64
C ASP A 67 -24.63 -37.49 -7.02
N LEU A 68 -23.88 -37.94 -8.02
CA LEU A 68 -24.43 -38.14 -9.36
C LEU A 68 -25.69 -39.00 -9.19
N PRO A 69 -26.89 -38.53 -9.55
CA PRO A 69 -28.08 -39.36 -9.42
C PRO A 69 -27.84 -40.63 -10.23
N ARG A 70 -27.92 -41.79 -9.58
CA ARG A 70 -27.92 -43.07 -10.28
C ARG A 70 -29.14 -43.06 -11.19
N ILE A 71 -28.90 -42.85 -12.48
CA ILE A 71 -29.94 -42.99 -13.50
C ILE A 71 -30.29 -44.48 -13.52
N GLU A 72 -31.47 -44.81 -13.03
CA GLU A 72 -32.04 -46.15 -13.04
C GLU A 72 -33.10 -46.20 -14.15
N ASN A 73 -33.03 -47.23 -15.00
CA ASN A 73 -34.07 -47.52 -15.97
C ASN A 73 -35.13 -48.39 -15.29
N GLN A 74 -36.39 -48.23 -15.68
CA GLN A 74 -37.51 -49.03 -15.17
C GLN A 74 -38.02 -49.94 -16.28
N ASP A 75 -38.19 -51.23 -16.01
CA ASP A 75 -38.84 -52.15 -16.98
C ASP A 75 -40.37 -52.04 -16.90
N ASN A 76 -41.05 -52.74 -17.81
CA ASN A 76 -42.51 -52.76 -17.89
C ASN A 76 -43.19 -53.37 -16.65
N ASP A 77 -42.43 -54.08 -15.79
CA ASP A 77 -42.91 -54.68 -14.54
C ASP A 77 -42.55 -53.81 -13.31
N GLY A 78 -41.93 -52.64 -13.54
CA GLY A 78 -41.68 -51.63 -12.51
C GLY A 78 -40.35 -51.76 -11.76
N TYR A 79 -39.49 -52.71 -12.11
CA TYR A 79 -38.19 -52.91 -11.47
C TYR A 79 -37.15 -51.93 -11.98
N LEU A 80 -36.44 -51.29 -11.05
CA LEU A 80 -35.36 -50.33 -11.31
C LEU A 80 -34.02 -51.05 -11.44
N PHE A 81 -33.27 -50.76 -12.50
CA PHE A 81 -31.92 -51.30 -12.74
C PHE A 81 -30.95 -50.23 -13.25
N PRO A 82 -29.63 -50.39 -13.02
CA PRO A 82 -28.65 -49.38 -13.36
C PRO A 82 -28.59 -49.09 -14.86
N ALA A 83 -28.64 -47.81 -15.26
CA ALA A 83 -28.44 -47.43 -16.66
C ALA A 83 -27.03 -47.83 -17.15
N THR A 84 -26.93 -48.22 -18.42
CA THR A 84 -25.65 -48.61 -19.01
C THR A 84 -24.68 -47.42 -19.09
N LYS A 85 -23.37 -47.67 -19.08
CA LYS A 85 -22.34 -46.60 -19.19
C LYS A 85 -22.55 -45.65 -20.38
N LYS A 86 -23.08 -46.16 -21.49
CA LYS A 86 -23.40 -45.37 -22.70
C LYS A 86 -24.59 -44.43 -22.49
N GLN A 87 -25.60 -44.86 -21.75
CA GLN A 87 -26.78 -44.04 -21.39
C GLN A 87 -26.41 -42.98 -20.34
N GLN A 88 -25.56 -43.33 -19.36
CA GLN A 88 -25.01 -42.35 -18.42
C GLN A 88 -24.19 -41.25 -19.13
N GLN A 89 -23.37 -41.62 -20.12
CA GLN A 89 -22.61 -40.66 -20.93
C GLN A 89 -23.51 -39.78 -21.82
N GLN A 90 -24.63 -40.29 -22.33
CA GLN A 90 -25.58 -39.48 -23.11
C GLN A 90 -26.39 -38.51 -22.26
N ALA A 91 -26.72 -38.86 -21.00
CA ALA A 91 -27.38 -37.96 -20.06
C ALA A 91 -26.43 -36.89 -19.49
N LEU A 92 -25.13 -37.18 -19.42
CA LEU A 92 -24.06 -36.23 -19.11
C LEU A 92 -23.60 -35.40 -20.32
N ALA A 93 -24.31 -35.45 -21.45
CA ALA A 93 -24.04 -34.57 -22.58
C ALA A 93 -24.35 -33.12 -22.17
N PHE A 94 -23.32 -32.47 -21.61
CA PHE A 94 -23.25 -31.08 -21.27
C PHE A 94 -23.78 -30.27 -22.45
N ASP A 95 -24.96 -29.68 -22.32
CA ASP A 95 -25.56 -28.92 -23.41
C ASP A 95 -24.69 -27.68 -23.65
N VAL A 96 -23.86 -27.77 -24.68
CA VAL A 96 -22.92 -26.72 -25.08
C VAL A 96 -23.67 -25.40 -25.34
N ALA A 97 -24.96 -25.44 -25.68
CA ALA A 97 -25.78 -24.26 -25.84
C ALA A 97 -26.06 -23.54 -24.51
N ASP A 98 -26.38 -24.29 -23.45
CA ASP A 98 -26.65 -23.73 -22.12
C ASP A 98 -25.37 -23.13 -21.49
N TRP A 99 -24.24 -23.83 -21.60
CA TRP A 99 -22.96 -23.29 -21.16
C TRP A 99 -22.55 -22.02 -21.92
N ARG A 100 -22.72 -22.00 -23.25
CA ARG A 100 -22.45 -20.80 -24.07
C ARG A 100 -23.33 -19.63 -23.64
N ALA A 101 -24.61 -19.87 -23.34
CA ALA A 101 -25.53 -18.83 -22.87
C ALA A 101 -25.08 -18.25 -21.52
N GLN A 102 -24.69 -19.10 -20.57
CA GLN A 102 -24.22 -18.67 -19.25
C GLN A 102 -22.90 -17.86 -19.34
N VAL A 103 -21.97 -18.26 -20.21
CA VAL A 103 -20.72 -17.51 -20.45
C VAL A 103 -21.02 -16.14 -21.07
N LEU A 104 -21.90 -16.06 -22.07
CA LEU A 104 -22.28 -14.79 -22.70
C LEU A 104 -22.97 -13.84 -21.71
N LEU A 105 -23.85 -14.36 -20.84
CA LEU A 105 -24.48 -13.62 -19.75
C LEU A 105 -23.43 -13.07 -18.77
N GLY A 106 -22.46 -13.90 -18.38
CA GLY A 106 -21.32 -13.50 -17.54
C GLY A 106 -20.49 -12.37 -18.16
N CYS A 107 -20.09 -12.50 -19.44
CA CYS A 107 -19.36 -11.46 -20.17
C CYS A 107 -20.15 -10.16 -20.28
N SER A 108 -21.48 -10.23 -20.50
CA SER A 108 -22.35 -9.06 -20.57
C SER A 108 -22.44 -8.31 -19.24
N ARG A 109 -22.33 -9.03 -18.12
CA ARG A 109 -22.37 -8.47 -16.75
C ARG A 109 -21.07 -7.76 -16.43
N ILE A 110 -19.93 -8.39 -16.72
CA ILE A 110 -18.59 -7.80 -16.56
C ILE A 110 -18.47 -6.51 -17.37
N ARG A 111 -18.93 -6.52 -18.63
CA ARG A 111 -18.90 -5.32 -19.48
C ARG A 111 -19.72 -4.17 -18.87
N ARG A 112 -20.93 -4.45 -18.38
CA ARG A 112 -21.78 -3.44 -17.71
C ARG A 112 -21.14 -2.91 -16.43
N GLU A 113 -20.54 -3.77 -15.63
CA GLU A 113 -19.82 -3.36 -14.41
C GLU A 113 -18.59 -2.51 -14.73
N THR A 114 -17.87 -2.84 -15.81
CA THR A 114 -16.68 -2.09 -16.27
C THR A 114 -17.08 -0.71 -16.79
N GLU A 115 -18.13 -0.63 -17.61
CA GLU A 115 -18.69 0.64 -18.11
C GLU A 115 -19.27 1.51 -16.97
N ALA A 116 -19.87 0.89 -15.95
CA ALA A 116 -20.34 1.59 -14.75
C ALA A 116 -19.17 2.13 -13.91
N LEU A 117 -18.09 1.36 -13.77
CA LEU A 117 -16.85 1.78 -13.12
C LEU A 117 -16.17 2.94 -13.85
N GLU A 118 -16.13 2.91 -15.18
CA GLU A 118 -15.59 4.01 -15.99
C GLU A 118 -16.43 5.28 -15.86
N LYS A 119 -17.77 5.17 -15.91
CA LYS A 119 -18.67 6.30 -15.66
C LYS A 119 -18.52 6.86 -14.24
N ALA A 120 -18.38 5.99 -13.24
CA ALA A 120 -18.12 6.41 -11.86
C ALA A 120 -16.78 7.14 -11.74
N ARG A 121 -15.71 6.64 -12.38
CA ARG A 121 -14.40 7.31 -12.46
C ARG A 121 -14.49 8.67 -13.14
N ALA A 122 -15.22 8.78 -14.24
CA ALA A 122 -15.43 10.05 -14.94
C ALA A 122 -16.22 11.05 -14.07
N LEU A 123 -17.23 10.60 -13.35
CA LEU A 123 -18.01 11.42 -12.42
C LEU A 123 -17.17 11.88 -11.20
N VAL A 124 -16.33 11.00 -10.66
CA VAL A 124 -15.35 11.36 -9.63
C VAL A 124 -14.37 12.40 -10.18
N SER A 125 -13.80 12.16 -11.36
CA SER A 125 -12.88 13.11 -12.01
C SER A 125 -13.53 14.48 -12.31
N ALA A 126 -14.81 14.50 -12.67
CA ALA A 126 -15.58 15.73 -12.90
C ALA A 126 -15.95 16.46 -11.59
N ARG A 127 -16.21 15.71 -10.51
CA ARG A 127 -16.58 16.26 -9.19
C ARG A 127 -15.38 16.79 -8.41
N TYR A 128 -14.20 16.18 -8.60
CA TYR A 128 -12.91 16.68 -8.13
C TYR A 128 -12.27 17.54 -9.23
N GLY A 129 -12.95 18.62 -9.60
CA GLY A 129 -12.44 19.59 -10.57
C GLY A 129 -11.01 20.02 -10.27
N LYS A 130 -10.26 20.35 -11.32
CA LYS A 130 -8.87 20.85 -11.36
C LYS A 130 -8.55 21.89 -10.26
N LYS A 131 -8.41 21.47 -9.00
CA LYS A 131 -7.37 21.98 -8.12
C LYS A 131 -6.15 21.19 -8.52
N SER A 132 -5.13 21.88 -9.00
CA SER A 132 -3.83 21.28 -9.32
C SER A 132 -3.31 20.55 -8.09
N ALA A 133 -3.66 19.29 -7.92
CA ALA A 133 -2.87 18.36 -7.14
C ALA A 133 -1.57 18.28 -7.94
N THR A 134 -0.53 18.93 -7.43
CA THR A 134 0.83 18.58 -7.81
C THR A 134 0.91 17.06 -7.75
N ILE A 135 1.17 16.42 -8.88
CA ILE A 135 1.34 14.98 -8.94
C ILE A 135 2.51 14.70 -7.99
N ALA A 136 2.25 13.99 -6.88
CA ALA A 136 3.29 13.69 -5.91
C ALA A 136 4.49 13.09 -6.64
N GLU A 137 5.66 13.67 -6.41
CA GLU A 137 6.90 13.23 -7.03
C GLU A 137 7.13 11.74 -6.68
N PRO A 138 7.76 10.97 -7.57
CA PRO A 138 8.13 9.59 -7.26
C PRO A 138 8.94 9.56 -5.96
N GLY A 139 8.71 8.51 -5.16
CA GLY A 139 9.43 8.27 -3.91
C GLY A 139 10.95 8.35 -4.07
N PRO A 140 11.71 8.65 -2.99
CA PRO A 140 13.17 8.63 -3.03
C PRO A 140 13.66 7.32 -3.65
N GLN A 141 14.47 7.41 -4.71
CA GLN A 141 15.07 6.23 -5.29
C GLN A 141 16.09 5.63 -4.31
N ASP A 142 16.04 4.31 -4.16
CA ASP A 142 16.93 3.57 -3.29
C ASP A 142 18.32 3.44 -3.90
N VAL A 143 19.33 3.64 -3.06
CA VAL A 143 20.74 3.54 -3.43
C VAL A 143 21.26 2.19 -2.93
N PRO A 144 21.85 1.34 -3.78
CA PRO A 144 22.47 0.10 -3.33
C PRO A 144 23.51 0.37 -2.23
N LEU A 145 23.49 -0.44 -1.16
CA LEU A 145 24.51 -0.35 -0.11
C LEU A 145 25.79 -1.01 -0.63
N THR A 146 26.91 -0.28 -0.59
CA THR A 146 28.21 -0.83 -0.98
C THR A 146 28.74 -1.80 0.08
N ASP A 147 29.66 -2.68 -0.32
CA ASP A 147 30.31 -3.61 0.62
C ASP A 147 31.04 -2.87 1.75
N GLU A 148 31.60 -1.68 1.46
CA GLU A 148 32.23 -0.82 2.45
C GLU A 148 31.23 -0.30 3.50
N MET A 149 30.06 0.16 3.06
CA MET A 149 28.99 0.61 3.94
C MET A 149 28.49 -0.53 4.83
N LEU A 150 28.32 -1.71 4.25
CA LEU A 150 27.91 -2.92 4.99
C LEU A 150 28.98 -3.35 6.00
N ALA A 151 30.26 -3.33 5.61
CA ALA A 151 31.37 -3.65 6.51
C ALA A 151 31.41 -2.69 7.71
N ARG A 152 31.25 -1.38 7.47
CA ARG A 152 31.16 -0.37 8.54
C ARG A 152 29.99 -0.61 9.48
N ALA A 153 28.80 -0.93 8.94
CA ALA A 153 27.63 -1.27 9.75
C ALA A 153 27.88 -2.52 10.62
N ILE A 154 28.53 -3.55 10.06
CA ILE A 154 28.91 -4.77 10.80
C ILE A 154 29.91 -4.45 11.92
N THR A 155 30.94 -3.66 11.63
CA THR A 155 31.92 -3.23 12.64
C THR A 155 31.25 -2.47 13.78
N ALA A 156 30.35 -1.54 13.47
CA ALA A 156 29.57 -0.79 14.46
C ALA A 156 28.70 -1.70 15.34
N LEU A 157 28.08 -2.74 14.77
CA LEU A 157 27.27 -3.71 15.54
C LEU A 157 28.10 -4.60 16.46
N ASN A 158 29.40 -4.76 16.19
CA ASN A 158 30.33 -5.52 17.04
C ASN A 158 30.99 -4.69 18.15
N ALA A 159 30.73 -3.38 18.21
CA ALA A 159 31.26 -2.50 19.24
C ALA A 159 30.74 -2.85 20.65
N PRO A 160 31.44 -2.44 21.73
CA PRO A 160 30.90 -2.43 23.09
C PRO A 160 29.49 -1.85 23.18
N ARG A 161 28.64 -2.46 24.01
CA ARG A 161 27.19 -2.20 24.06
C ARG A 161 26.81 -0.73 24.26
N ASN A 162 27.55 -0.03 25.10
CA ASN A 162 27.26 1.36 25.49
C ASN A 162 28.19 2.36 24.79
N GLU A 163 28.95 1.93 23.79
CA GLU A 163 29.78 2.85 23.01
C GLU A 163 28.89 3.75 22.15
N THR A 164 29.10 5.06 22.23
CA THR A 164 28.48 6.05 21.35
C THR A 164 29.16 5.99 19.99
N LEU A 165 28.38 5.66 18.96
CA LEU A 165 28.85 5.44 17.59
C LEU A 165 28.51 6.60 16.64
N SER A 166 27.53 7.41 17.00
CA SER A 166 27.14 8.60 16.25
C SER A 166 26.50 9.62 17.19
N GLU A 167 26.73 10.90 16.91
CA GLU A 167 26.15 12.01 17.67
C GLU A 167 25.64 13.08 16.70
N LEU A 168 24.41 13.52 16.91
CA LEU A 168 23.76 14.60 16.17
C LEU A 168 23.00 15.51 17.14
N LEU A 169 23.40 16.78 17.17
CA LEU A 169 22.88 17.80 18.09
C LEU A 169 23.07 17.43 19.57
N ARG A 170 22.08 16.76 20.18
CA ARG A 170 22.10 16.30 21.59
C ARG A 170 21.64 14.86 21.71
N LEU A 171 21.56 14.16 20.59
CA LEU A 171 21.18 12.76 20.51
C LEU A 171 22.44 11.96 20.19
N GLU A 172 22.59 10.86 20.90
CA GLU A 172 23.68 9.91 20.73
C GLU A 172 23.08 8.57 20.31
N ILE A 173 23.66 7.91 19.32
CA ILE A 173 23.35 6.53 18.95
C ILE A 173 24.45 5.65 19.51
N THR A 174 24.08 4.76 20.41
CA THR A 174 24.97 3.72 20.93
C THR A 174 24.87 2.45 20.09
N ARG A 175 25.79 1.51 20.31
CA ARG A 175 25.65 0.17 19.72
C ARG A 175 24.32 -0.50 20.08
N ASN A 176 23.87 -0.37 21.34
CA ASN A 176 22.60 -0.94 21.78
C ASN A 176 21.39 -0.36 21.02
N ASP A 177 21.46 0.92 20.61
CA ASP A 177 20.44 1.52 19.75
C ASP A 177 20.46 0.92 18.34
N LEU A 178 21.65 0.80 17.73
CA LEU A 178 21.79 0.18 16.40
C LEU A 178 21.32 -1.29 16.39
N GLU A 179 21.49 -2.01 17.49
CA GLU A 179 21.04 -3.41 17.61
C GLU A 179 19.52 -3.55 17.41
N THR A 180 18.74 -2.51 17.71
CA THR A 180 17.28 -2.49 17.47
C THR A 180 16.90 -2.52 15.98
N LEU A 181 17.82 -2.14 15.10
CA LEU A 181 17.65 -2.21 13.64
C LEU A 181 17.94 -3.61 13.08
N THR A 182 18.55 -4.51 13.86
CA THR A 182 18.92 -5.84 13.38
C THR A 182 17.74 -6.81 13.36
N GLY A 183 17.70 -7.68 12.34
CA GLY A 183 16.70 -8.73 12.19
C GLY A 183 15.25 -8.20 12.31
N LEU A 184 14.51 -8.76 13.27
CA LEU A 184 13.12 -8.41 13.58
C LEU A 184 13.01 -7.72 14.95
N ASN A 185 14.06 -7.04 15.40
CA ASN A 185 14.02 -6.26 16.64
C ASN A 185 13.11 -5.03 16.47
N TRP A 186 12.50 -4.62 17.58
CA TRP A 186 11.67 -3.41 17.64
C TRP A 186 12.57 -2.19 17.79
N LEU A 187 12.32 -1.17 16.97
CA LEU A 187 13.03 0.10 17.12
C LEU A 187 12.68 0.73 18.48
N ASN A 188 13.69 1.28 19.12
CA ASN A 188 13.49 2.10 20.30
C ASN A 188 13.20 3.56 19.91
N ASP A 189 12.85 4.34 20.93
CA ASP A 189 12.55 5.76 20.82
C ASP A 189 13.77 6.58 20.37
N ASN A 190 14.98 6.22 20.80
CA ASN A 190 16.20 6.96 20.47
C ASN A 190 16.51 6.90 18.97
N VAL A 191 16.42 5.72 18.35
CA VAL A 191 16.59 5.55 16.89
C VAL A 191 15.57 6.38 16.11
N ILE A 192 14.29 6.36 16.52
CA ILE A 192 13.23 7.13 15.85
C ILE A 192 13.50 8.63 15.99
N ASN A 193 13.80 9.13 17.19
CA ASN A 193 14.09 10.53 17.44
C ASN A 193 15.31 11.02 16.64
N PHE A 194 16.37 10.22 16.59
CA PHE A 194 17.57 10.54 15.80
C PHE A 194 17.25 10.60 14.31
N TYR A 195 16.52 9.62 13.78
CA TYR A 195 16.13 9.59 12.37
C TYR A 195 15.26 10.79 11.98
N LEU A 196 14.25 11.13 12.80
CA LEU A 196 13.41 12.31 12.56
C LEU A 196 14.23 13.61 12.64
N THR A 197 15.24 13.67 13.51
CA THR A 197 16.16 14.81 13.60
C THR A 197 16.97 14.96 12.31
N MET A 198 17.45 13.86 11.72
CA MET A 198 18.11 13.90 10.41
C MET A 198 17.19 14.41 9.29
N ILE A 199 15.90 14.06 9.31
CA ILE A 199 14.91 14.60 8.36
C ILE A 199 14.79 16.12 8.50
N VAL A 200 14.71 16.61 9.74
CA VAL A 200 14.63 18.05 10.04
C VAL A 200 15.90 18.77 9.55
N GLU A 201 17.09 18.25 9.85
CA GLU A 201 18.36 18.86 9.39
C GLU A 201 18.43 18.89 7.86
N ARG A 202 18.08 17.80 7.17
CA ARG A 202 18.02 17.77 5.70
C ARG A 202 17.08 18.84 5.14
N SER A 203 15.93 19.07 5.77
CA SER A 203 14.99 20.11 5.31
C SER A 203 15.53 21.53 5.47
N LYS A 204 16.47 21.77 6.39
CA LYS A 204 17.13 23.07 6.55
C LYS A 204 18.21 23.29 5.49
N GLU A 205 18.91 22.23 5.11
CA GLU A 205 19.99 22.28 4.12
C GLU A 205 19.47 22.38 2.68
N ASN A 206 18.26 21.86 2.42
CA ASN A 206 17.68 21.82 1.08
C ASN A 206 16.36 22.62 1.00
N SER A 207 16.45 23.84 0.48
CA SER A 207 15.31 24.75 0.29
C SER A 207 14.27 24.28 -0.73
N SER A 208 14.56 23.25 -1.54
CA SER A 208 13.57 22.64 -2.44
C SER A 208 12.62 21.69 -1.73
N LEU A 209 12.91 21.32 -0.47
CA LEU A 209 12.08 20.42 0.32
C LEU A 209 11.20 21.20 1.31
N PRO A 210 10.04 20.64 1.71
CA PRO A 210 9.20 21.23 2.75
C PRO A 210 9.97 21.43 4.06
N LYS A 211 9.89 22.64 4.62
CA LYS A 211 10.51 22.96 5.91
C LYS A 211 9.84 22.12 6.98
N THR A 212 10.61 21.24 7.61
CA THR A 212 10.05 20.18 8.47
C THR A 212 10.42 20.42 9.94
N TYR A 213 9.46 20.18 10.83
CA TYR A 213 9.68 20.04 12.27
C TYR A 213 9.28 18.63 12.71
N ALA A 214 9.92 18.11 13.75
CA ALA A 214 9.56 16.84 14.35
C ALA A 214 9.44 16.99 15.87
N PHE A 215 8.35 16.47 16.43
CA PHE A 215 8.24 16.28 17.87
C PHE A 215 9.01 15.03 18.30
N SER A 216 9.41 14.97 19.58
CA SER A 216 9.94 13.74 20.14
C SER A 216 8.84 12.68 20.32
N THR A 217 9.26 11.42 20.38
CA THR A 217 8.41 10.24 20.64
C THR A 217 7.58 10.32 21.92
N PHE A 218 7.92 11.21 22.85
CA PHE A 218 7.22 11.42 24.12
C PHE A 218 6.11 12.47 24.06
N PHE A 219 5.97 13.18 22.93
CA PHE A 219 5.04 14.30 22.82
C PHE A 219 3.58 13.87 22.98
N VAL A 220 3.13 12.89 22.18
CA VAL A 220 1.71 12.46 22.20
C VAL A 220 1.33 11.88 23.55
N THR A 221 2.17 11.02 24.13
CA THR A 221 1.91 10.44 25.45
C THR A 221 1.83 11.52 26.54
N THR A 222 2.70 12.54 26.47
CA THR A 222 2.64 13.67 27.41
C THR A 222 1.40 14.54 27.19
N LEU A 223 1.03 14.80 25.93
CA LEU A 223 -0.16 15.57 25.57
C LEU A 223 -1.43 14.87 26.06
N GLU A 224 -1.57 13.56 25.86
CA GLU A 224 -2.72 12.78 26.30
C GLU A 224 -2.84 12.73 27.83
N GLN A 225 -1.72 12.66 28.55
CA GLN A 225 -1.71 12.56 30.01
C GLN A 225 -1.88 13.90 30.72
N LYS A 226 -1.25 14.97 30.21
CA LYS A 226 -1.11 16.26 30.90
C LYS A 226 -1.78 17.41 30.16
N GLY A 227 -2.38 17.15 29.00
CA GLY A 227 -2.94 18.16 28.11
C GLY A 227 -1.90 19.15 27.59
N TYR A 228 -2.38 20.23 26.98
CA TYR A 228 -1.53 21.30 26.43
C TYR A 228 -0.54 21.87 27.47
N ALA A 229 -0.94 21.99 28.75
CA ALA A 229 -0.11 22.53 29.80
C ALA A 229 1.21 21.74 29.99
N GLY A 230 1.18 20.42 29.79
CA GLY A 230 2.37 19.55 29.90
C GLY A 230 3.37 19.72 28.75
N VAL A 231 2.89 20.13 27.57
CA VAL A 231 3.71 20.27 26.35
C VAL A 231 3.93 21.71 25.90
N ARG A 232 3.25 22.70 26.50
CA ARG A 232 3.28 24.13 26.15
C ARG A 232 4.68 24.72 25.97
N ARG A 233 5.68 24.22 26.72
CA ARG A 233 7.06 24.75 26.68
C ARG A 233 7.96 24.05 25.66
N TRP A 234 7.52 22.96 25.04
CA TRP A 234 8.35 22.14 24.15
C TRP A 234 8.73 22.90 22.88
N THR A 235 7.84 23.77 22.40
CA THR A 235 8.02 24.68 21.27
C THR A 235 8.41 26.10 21.68
N LYS A 236 8.94 26.33 22.90
CA LYS A 236 9.25 27.69 23.41
C LYS A 236 10.12 28.52 22.46
N LYS A 237 11.02 27.89 21.70
CA LYS A 237 11.94 28.54 20.75
C LYS A 237 11.64 28.19 19.29
N VAL A 238 10.47 27.61 19.02
CA VAL A 238 10.09 27.12 17.68
C VAL A 238 8.76 27.73 17.30
N ASP A 239 8.73 28.41 16.16
CA ASP A 239 7.48 28.83 15.54
C ASP A 239 6.93 27.70 14.67
N LEU A 240 6.04 26.89 15.25
CA LEU A 240 5.48 25.70 14.60
C LEU A 240 4.78 26.05 13.27
N PHE A 241 4.03 27.15 13.23
CA PHE A 241 3.26 27.60 12.06
C PHE A 241 4.13 28.18 10.93
N SER A 242 5.44 28.34 11.15
CA SER A 242 6.41 28.70 10.11
C SER A 242 7.00 27.49 9.37
N HIS A 243 6.55 26.28 9.70
CA HIS A 243 6.96 25.04 9.04
C HIS A 243 5.86 24.56 8.11
N ASP A 244 6.25 23.81 7.10
CA ASP A 244 5.34 23.22 6.11
C ASP A 244 4.77 21.89 6.63
N ILE A 245 5.66 21.05 7.16
CA ILE A 245 5.36 19.71 7.66
C ILE A 245 5.79 19.59 9.12
N VAL A 246 4.90 19.01 9.94
CA VAL A 246 5.21 18.61 11.31
C VAL A 246 5.01 17.11 11.46
N LEU A 247 6.08 16.43 11.85
CA LEU A 247 6.12 14.99 12.09
C LEU A 247 5.86 14.71 13.57
N VAL A 248 4.92 13.81 13.84
CA VAL A 248 4.50 13.46 15.20
C VAL A 248 4.54 11.94 15.36
N PRO A 249 5.64 11.37 15.89
CA PRO A 249 5.68 9.95 16.24
C PRO A 249 4.63 9.62 17.31
N VAL A 250 3.89 8.53 17.12
CA VAL A 250 2.83 8.08 18.03
C VAL A 250 3.18 6.70 18.57
N HIS A 251 3.37 6.60 19.89
CA HIS A 251 3.66 5.34 20.56
C HIS A 251 2.43 4.77 21.27
N LEU A 252 1.93 3.62 20.80
CA LEU A 252 0.77 2.93 21.36
C LEU A 252 1.18 1.68 22.18
N GLY A 253 2.21 1.83 23.02
CA GLY A 253 2.73 0.79 23.91
C GLY A 253 3.69 -0.19 23.23
N MET A 254 3.21 -0.96 22.25
CA MET A 254 4.02 -1.92 21.48
C MET A 254 3.98 -1.66 19.97
N HIS A 255 3.45 -0.49 19.58
CA HIS A 255 3.21 -0.16 18.18
C HIS A 255 3.57 1.29 17.90
N TRP A 256 4.34 1.50 16.85
CA TRP A 256 4.73 2.82 16.37
C TRP A 256 3.87 3.20 15.17
N CYS A 257 3.33 4.41 15.22
CA CYS A 257 2.63 5.06 14.11
C CYS A 257 3.24 6.45 13.87
N MET A 258 2.80 7.09 12.78
CA MET A 258 3.21 8.45 12.46
C MET A 258 1.99 9.32 12.19
N ALA A 259 1.87 10.46 12.86
CA ALA A 259 1.00 11.54 12.45
C ALA A 259 1.81 12.58 11.67
N VAL A 260 1.23 13.12 10.60
CA VAL A 260 1.83 14.20 9.80
C VAL A 260 0.83 15.33 9.73
N ILE A 261 1.23 16.49 10.23
CA ILE A 261 0.48 17.73 10.09
C ILE A 261 1.09 18.48 8.91
N ASP A 262 0.30 18.72 7.87
CA ASP A 262 0.68 19.59 6.75
C ASP A 262 -0.01 20.93 6.95
N ILE A 263 0.77 21.93 7.39
CA ILE A 263 0.28 23.28 7.70
C ILE A 263 -0.20 23.97 6.42
N ARG A 264 0.48 23.76 5.29
CA ARG A 264 0.18 24.39 3.99
C ARG A 264 -1.19 23.95 3.47
N HIS A 265 -1.55 22.70 3.72
CA HIS A 265 -2.79 22.09 3.23
C HIS A 265 -3.86 21.90 4.32
N THR A 266 -3.62 22.42 5.53
CA THR A 266 -4.50 22.29 6.70
C THR A 266 -4.97 20.85 6.92
N THR A 267 -4.05 19.88 6.88
CA THR A 267 -4.38 18.46 7.09
C THR A 267 -3.61 17.85 8.24
N ILE A 268 -4.25 16.97 9.00
CA ILE A 268 -3.61 16.06 9.94
C ILE A 268 -3.88 14.64 9.44
N LYS A 269 -2.82 13.94 9.06
CA LYS A 269 -2.86 12.60 8.50
C LYS A 269 -2.27 11.60 9.48
N TYR A 270 -2.98 10.52 9.76
CA TYR A 270 -2.51 9.42 10.60
C TYR A 270 -2.12 8.23 9.73
N TYR A 271 -0.89 7.75 9.91
CA TYR A 271 -0.30 6.64 9.17
C TYR A 271 -0.05 5.47 10.12
N ASP A 272 -0.66 4.34 9.81
CA ASP A 272 -0.52 3.09 10.56
C ASP A 272 -0.30 1.93 9.58
N SER A 273 0.84 1.25 9.72
CA SER A 273 1.20 0.08 8.93
C SER A 273 0.37 -1.18 9.23
N MET A 274 -0.39 -1.20 10.33
CA MET A 274 -1.42 -2.21 10.62
C MET A 274 -2.82 -1.79 10.17
N GLY A 275 -2.96 -0.62 9.53
CA GLY A 275 -4.22 -0.14 8.98
C GLY A 275 -5.27 0.27 10.03
N LYS A 276 -4.89 0.49 11.29
CA LYS A 276 -5.84 0.95 12.31
C LYS A 276 -6.03 2.45 12.22
N ARG A 277 -7.20 2.88 12.69
CA ARG A 277 -7.56 4.29 12.80
C ARG A 277 -7.22 4.82 14.19
N ASN A 278 -6.94 6.11 14.27
CA ASN A 278 -6.80 6.81 15.54
C ASN A 278 -7.40 8.22 15.47
N ASP A 279 -8.73 8.26 15.39
CA ASP A 279 -9.49 9.51 15.32
C ASP A 279 -9.32 10.38 16.58
N ARG A 280 -9.01 9.77 17.72
CA ARG A 280 -8.70 10.49 18.96
C ARG A 280 -7.40 11.27 18.83
N CYS A 281 -6.31 10.62 18.45
CA CYS A 281 -5.02 11.28 18.24
C CYS A 281 -5.14 12.44 17.25
N LEU A 282 -5.87 12.26 16.14
CA LEU A 282 -6.13 13.33 15.17
C LEU A 282 -6.81 14.56 15.79
N ARG A 283 -7.83 14.36 16.64
CA ARG A 283 -8.51 15.46 17.35
C ARG A 283 -7.61 16.11 18.39
N ASP A 284 -6.90 15.30 19.19
CA ASP A 284 -6.00 15.81 20.23
C ASP A 284 -4.88 16.68 19.62
N LEU A 285 -4.40 16.33 18.42
CA LEU A 285 -3.44 17.15 17.66
C LEU A 285 -4.05 18.45 17.13
N LEU A 286 -5.30 18.44 16.66
CA LEU A 286 -5.98 19.67 16.24
C LEU A 286 -6.20 20.61 17.43
N ASP A 287 -6.65 20.07 18.57
CA ASP A 287 -6.83 20.84 19.81
C ASP A 287 -5.50 21.40 20.34
N TYR A 288 -4.40 20.65 20.17
CA TYR A 288 -3.05 21.14 20.42
C TYR A 288 -2.72 22.34 19.53
N LEU A 289 -2.97 22.29 18.21
CA LEU A 289 -2.71 23.41 17.30
C LEU A 289 -3.53 24.65 17.65
N VAL A 290 -4.81 24.49 18.00
CA VAL A 290 -5.67 25.60 18.46
C VAL A 290 -5.07 26.25 19.71
N SER A 291 -4.65 25.44 20.68
CA SER A 291 -4.04 25.91 21.92
C SER A 291 -2.69 26.59 21.68
N GLU A 292 -1.89 26.04 20.77
CA GLU A 292 -0.58 26.56 20.39
C GLU A 292 -0.70 27.91 19.65
N MET A 293 -1.62 28.05 18.70
CA MET A 293 -1.89 29.31 18.00
C MET A 293 -2.30 30.41 18.99
N LYS A 294 -3.23 30.08 19.89
CA LYS A 294 -3.68 30.99 20.94
C LYS A 294 -2.56 31.38 21.90
N ASP A 295 -1.69 30.45 22.30
CA ASP A 295 -0.61 30.74 23.24
C ASP A 295 0.55 31.51 22.61
N LYS A 296 1.00 31.11 21.41
CA LYS A 296 2.22 31.64 20.79
C LYS A 296 1.98 32.84 19.89
N LYS A 297 0.88 32.83 19.14
CA LYS A 297 0.53 33.88 18.18
C LYS A 297 -0.51 34.85 18.72
N LYS A 298 -1.21 34.48 19.80
CA LYS A 298 -2.32 35.25 20.39
C LYS A 298 -3.49 35.44 19.43
N GLU A 299 -3.65 34.48 18.52
CA GLU A 299 -4.66 34.48 17.47
C GLU A 299 -5.50 33.20 17.55
N PRO A 300 -6.78 33.24 17.12
CA PRO A 300 -7.55 32.02 16.93
C PRO A 300 -7.07 31.27 15.68
N LEU A 301 -7.09 29.94 15.74
CA LEU A 301 -6.92 29.08 14.56
C LEU A 301 -8.30 28.80 13.97
N ASP A 302 -8.50 29.11 12.68
CA ASP A 302 -9.69 28.64 11.97
C ASP A 302 -9.56 27.15 11.70
N ILE A 303 -10.44 26.36 12.33
CA ILE A 303 -10.47 24.89 12.21
C ILE A 303 -11.39 24.40 11.10
N SER A 304 -12.19 25.27 10.48
CA SER A 304 -13.22 24.86 9.51
C SER A 304 -12.63 24.24 8.25
N GLU A 305 -11.41 24.64 7.88
CA GLU A 305 -10.70 24.10 6.72
C GLU A 305 -9.87 22.85 7.04
N TRP A 306 -9.69 22.52 8.33
CA TRP A 306 -8.80 21.43 8.74
C TRP A 306 -9.40 20.05 8.46
N LYS A 307 -8.60 19.19 7.84
CA LYS A 307 -8.99 17.81 7.50
C LYS A 307 -8.23 16.80 8.33
N LEU A 308 -8.98 15.98 9.07
CA LEU A 308 -8.46 14.86 9.85
C LEU A 308 -8.62 13.58 9.04
N VAL A 309 -7.51 12.93 8.70
CA VAL A 309 -7.49 11.80 7.76
C VAL A 309 -6.73 10.63 8.36
N ASN A 310 -7.37 9.47 8.46
CA ASN A 310 -6.63 8.20 8.58
C ASN A 310 -6.30 7.77 7.17
N VAL A 311 -5.01 7.62 6.84
CA VAL A 311 -4.60 7.39 5.46
C VAL A 311 -4.85 5.93 5.10
N GLU A 312 -5.60 5.72 4.03
CA GLU A 312 -5.91 4.39 3.49
C GLU A 312 -4.98 4.04 2.33
N GLY A 313 -4.87 2.74 2.00
CA GLY A 313 -4.02 2.27 0.90
C GLY A 313 -2.51 2.40 1.14
N LEU A 314 -2.09 2.53 2.40
CA LEU A 314 -0.68 2.53 2.78
C LEU A 314 -0.03 1.15 2.54
N PRO A 315 1.28 1.09 2.24
CA PRO A 315 2.05 -0.13 2.39
C PRO A 315 1.90 -0.69 3.81
N GLN A 316 1.41 -1.91 3.96
CA GLN A 316 1.17 -2.50 5.29
C GLN A 316 2.30 -3.44 5.72
N GLN A 317 2.51 -3.52 7.03
CA GLN A 317 3.40 -4.51 7.61
C GLN A 317 2.72 -5.89 7.62
N ASN A 318 3.50 -6.95 7.46
CA ASN A 318 3.02 -8.34 7.59
C ASN A 318 3.65 -9.10 8.78
N ASN A 319 4.39 -8.39 9.64
CA ASN A 319 5.00 -8.92 10.86
C ASN A 319 4.70 -8.04 12.07
N GLY A 320 5.18 -8.42 13.26
CA GLY A 320 4.96 -7.70 14.52
C GLY A 320 6.04 -6.69 14.91
N SER A 321 7.03 -6.42 14.06
CA SER A 321 8.27 -5.74 14.47
C SER A 321 8.67 -4.52 13.64
N ASP A 322 8.17 -4.40 12.41
CA ASP A 322 8.58 -3.34 11.50
C ASP A 322 7.80 -2.02 11.68
N CYS A 323 6.86 -1.92 12.62
CA CYS A 323 6.05 -0.70 12.80
C CYS A 323 6.91 0.57 12.96
N GLY A 324 8.02 0.50 13.68
CA GLY A 324 8.99 1.62 13.82
C GLY A 324 9.64 1.99 12.47
N MET A 325 10.00 1.00 11.65
CA MET A 325 10.55 1.23 10.32
C MET A 325 9.52 1.89 9.41
N PHE A 326 8.29 1.37 9.37
CA PHE A 326 7.20 1.97 8.60
C PHE A 326 6.93 3.42 9.03
N ALA A 327 6.86 3.70 10.34
CA ALA A 327 6.68 5.06 10.85
C ALA A 327 7.78 6.02 10.37
N CYS A 328 9.05 5.59 10.43
CA CYS A 328 10.18 6.36 9.90
C CYS A 328 10.10 6.55 8.38
N LYS A 329 9.71 5.53 7.61
CA LYS A 329 9.57 5.64 6.15
C LYS A 329 8.39 6.54 5.76
N TYR A 330 7.26 6.49 6.46
CA TYR A 330 6.17 7.43 6.23
C TYR A 330 6.60 8.88 6.45
N ALA A 331 7.32 9.15 7.54
CA ALA A 331 7.88 10.47 7.82
C ALA A 331 8.87 10.93 6.73
N GLU A 332 9.77 10.04 6.29
CA GLU A 332 10.76 10.35 5.27
C GLU A 332 10.12 10.74 3.93
N TYR A 333 9.08 10.03 3.53
CA TYR A 333 8.36 10.31 2.29
C TYR A 333 7.47 11.55 2.39
N ALA A 334 6.75 11.70 3.51
CA ALA A 334 5.90 12.86 3.75
C ALA A 334 6.72 14.17 3.79
N SER A 335 7.91 14.15 4.39
CA SER A 335 8.82 15.31 4.45
C SER A 335 9.45 15.69 3.10
N ARG A 336 9.14 14.96 2.02
CA ARG A 336 9.59 15.22 0.65
C ARG A 336 8.43 15.44 -0.33
N ASP A 337 7.18 15.49 0.16
CA ASP A 337 5.97 15.44 -0.68
C ASP A 337 5.96 14.26 -1.68
N ALA A 338 6.60 13.15 -1.29
CA ALA A 338 6.86 12.03 -2.19
C ALA A 338 5.81 10.92 -2.04
N ARG A 339 5.48 10.25 -3.15
CA ARG A 339 4.58 9.10 -3.13
C ARG A 339 5.25 7.89 -2.50
N LEU A 340 4.53 7.23 -1.59
CA LEU A 340 4.92 5.92 -1.04
C LEU A 340 4.98 4.88 -2.17
N ASN A 341 6.19 4.38 -2.45
CA ASN A 341 6.46 3.38 -3.49
C ASN A 341 7.26 2.17 -2.95
N PHE A 342 7.29 1.99 -1.63
CA PHE A 342 7.92 0.84 -0.98
C PHE A 342 6.88 -0.17 -0.48
N THR A 343 7.36 -1.34 -0.08
CA THR A 343 6.59 -2.46 0.44
C THR A 343 7.26 -3.06 1.68
N GLN A 344 6.61 -4.04 2.29
CA GLN A 344 7.20 -4.85 3.35
C GLN A 344 8.47 -5.59 2.91
N GLY A 345 8.62 -5.93 1.62
CA GLY A 345 9.81 -6.59 1.09
C GLY A 345 11.08 -5.76 1.22
N ASP A 346 10.94 -4.44 1.33
CA ASP A 346 12.06 -3.48 1.39
C ASP A 346 12.57 -3.26 2.83
N MET A 347 11.83 -3.71 3.86
CA MET A 347 12.20 -3.49 5.27
C MET A 347 13.58 -4.05 5.65
N PRO A 348 14.00 -5.25 5.20
CA PRO A 348 15.36 -5.74 5.47
C PRO A 348 16.45 -4.83 4.90
N TYR A 349 16.22 -4.24 3.72
CA TYR A 349 17.12 -3.27 3.13
C TYR A 349 17.10 -1.94 3.90
N PHE A 350 15.90 -1.40 4.21
CA PHE A 350 15.78 -0.15 4.94
C PHE A 350 16.40 -0.20 6.33
N ARG A 351 16.33 -1.35 7.02
CA ARG A 351 16.99 -1.55 8.31
C ARG A 351 18.51 -1.40 8.20
N LYS A 352 19.13 -2.09 7.22
CA LYS A 352 20.58 -1.97 6.96
C LYS A 352 20.96 -0.57 6.52
N ARG A 353 20.16 0.03 5.64
CA ARG A 353 20.34 1.40 5.17
C ARG A 353 20.29 2.40 6.32
N MET A 354 19.31 2.28 7.21
CA MET A 354 19.15 3.19 8.34
C MET A 354 20.34 3.10 9.30
N ILE A 355 20.93 1.92 9.52
CA ILE A 355 22.18 1.80 10.31
C ILE A 355 23.28 2.69 9.68
N VAL A 356 23.47 2.60 8.37
CA VAL A 356 24.48 3.41 7.68
C VAL A 356 24.13 4.90 7.73
N GLU A 357 22.87 5.25 7.49
CA GLU A 357 22.38 6.64 7.56
C GLU A 357 22.62 7.26 8.94
N LEU A 358 22.37 6.51 10.03
CA LEU A 358 22.60 6.96 11.40
C LEU A 358 24.11 7.15 11.69
N LEU A 359 24.96 6.24 11.22
CA LEU A 359 26.41 6.36 11.36
C LEU A 359 26.97 7.55 10.58
N ASP A 360 26.47 7.80 9.38
CA ASP A 360 26.90 8.92 8.53
C ASP A 360 26.23 10.25 8.88
N ARG A 361 25.13 10.21 9.65
CA ARG A 361 24.24 11.35 9.95
C ARG A 361 23.68 11.98 8.67
N LYS A 362 23.47 11.16 7.65
CA LYS A 362 23.04 11.61 6.33
C LYS A 362 22.02 10.66 5.74
N LEU A 363 20.86 11.19 5.37
CA LEU A 363 19.84 10.44 4.65
C LEU A 363 20.29 10.22 3.21
N MET A 364 20.28 8.96 2.77
CA MET A 364 20.67 8.64 1.40
C MET A 364 19.60 9.11 0.42
N GLN A 365 20.03 9.57 -0.75
CA GLN A 365 19.15 9.91 -1.85
C GLN A 365 19.90 9.63 -3.15
N ALA A 366 19.23 9.02 -4.14
CA ALA A 366 19.79 8.98 -5.48
C ALA A 366 19.82 10.39 -6.08
N HIS A 367 20.89 10.72 -6.79
CA HIS A 367 21.07 11.99 -7.46
C HIS A 367 20.18 12.13 -8.70
#